data_AF-A0A1H7I630-F1
#
_entry.id   AF-A0A1H7I630-F1
#
_cell.length_a   1.000
_cell.length_b   1.000
_cell.length_c   1.000
_cell.angle_alpha   90.00
_cell.angle_beta   90.00
_cell.angle_gamma   90.00
#
_symmetry.space_group_name_H-M   'P 1'
#
loop_
_entity.id
_entity.type
_entity.pdbx_description
1 polymer ?
#
loop_
_entity_poly.entity_id
_entity_poly.type
_entity_poly.pdbx_seq_one_letter_code
_entity_poly.pdbx_strand_id
1 'polypeptide(L)'
;MSQRYIKLSLFHRLLAALCVGLNMLCAGLAWGDISNDARRWAELRQVPGHFMGAAPNPAVDHWQGEKHQLMRRLFEYSWQQALPEAELLKLWGAPDKIWPADDPKAAALVRMTEWRGKPAGRLLAYHWRGEHDQLLFAVDEQGLLRAAGWMMVWE
;
A
#
# COMPACT_ATOMS: atom_id res chain seq x y z
N MET A 1 -45.45 30.15 51.76
CA MET A 1 -45.90 29.93 50.36
C MET A 1 -45.43 28.56 49.92
N SER A 2 -46.39 27.68 49.67
CA SER A 2 -46.24 26.33 49.13
C SER A 2 -46.06 26.42 47.61
N GLN A 3 -45.20 25.59 47.01
CA GLN A 3 -45.56 24.80 45.81
C GLN A 3 -44.60 23.61 45.62
N ARG A 4 -45.23 22.46 45.37
CA ARG A 4 -44.70 21.14 45.01
C ARG A 4 -44.41 21.07 43.50
N TYR A 5 -43.92 19.90 43.06
CA TYR A 5 -43.98 19.30 41.71
C TYR A 5 -42.75 19.61 40.82
N ILE A 6 -42.12 18.71 40.05
CA ILE A 6 -42.46 17.39 39.49
C ILE A 6 -41.15 16.66 39.13
N LYS A 7 -41.13 15.33 39.31
CA LYS A 7 -40.17 14.38 38.72
C LYS A 7 -40.20 14.49 37.19
N LEU A 8 -39.06 14.62 36.50
CA LEU A 8 -38.99 14.35 35.07
C LEU A 8 -37.79 13.46 34.72
N SER A 9 -38.13 12.18 34.48
CA SER A 9 -37.51 11.19 33.57
C SER A 9 -36.01 11.31 33.30
N LEU A 10 -35.14 10.42 33.78
CA LEU A 10 -35.03 9.01 33.35
C LEU A 10 -35.39 8.80 31.87
N PHE A 11 -34.62 9.44 30.99
CA PHE A 11 -34.67 9.22 29.55
C PHE A 11 -33.29 8.75 29.08
N HIS A 12 -33.28 7.63 28.35
CA HIS A 12 -32.15 7.07 27.59
C HIS A 12 -31.12 6.23 28.34
N ARG A 13 -31.57 5.10 28.91
CA ARG A 13 -30.74 3.89 29.03
C ARG A 13 -31.36 2.77 28.21
N LEU A 14 -31.13 2.75 26.91
CA LEU A 14 -31.26 1.60 26.01
C LEU A 14 -30.80 2.05 24.62
N LEU A 15 -30.01 1.22 23.93
CA LEU A 15 -29.28 1.44 22.67
C LEU A 15 -27.80 1.88 22.80
N ALA A 16 -26.98 1.01 23.37
CA ALA A 16 -25.56 0.93 23.04
C ALA A 16 -25.17 -0.54 22.83
N ALA A 17 -25.82 -1.19 21.86
CA ALA A 17 -25.52 -2.57 21.47
C ALA A 17 -26.02 -2.83 20.05
N LEU A 18 -25.44 -2.16 19.05
CA LEU A 18 -25.57 -2.52 17.62
C LEU A 18 -24.73 -1.55 16.78
N CYS A 19 -23.41 -1.73 16.75
CA CYS A 19 -22.52 -1.15 15.72
C CYS A 19 -21.19 -1.94 15.59
N VAL A 20 -21.17 -3.22 15.96
CA VAL A 20 -20.05 -4.11 15.67
C VAL A 20 -20.61 -5.27 14.87
N GLY A 21 -20.55 -5.14 13.55
CA GLY A 21 -20.95 -6.23 12.65
C GLY A 21 -21.84 -5.77 11.50
N LEU A 22 -21.29 -4.95 10.59
CA LEU A 22 -21.64 -5.00 9.16
C LEU A 22 -20.72 -4.06 8.37
N ASN A 23 -19.50 -4.50 8.05
CA ASN A 23 -18.68 -3.81 7.03
C ASN A 23 -17.84 -4.79 6.21
N MET A 24 -18.35 -6.02 6.03
CA MET A 24 -17.66 -7.10 5.33
C MET A 24 -18.44 -7.62 4.13
N LEU A 25 -19.21 -6.75 3.47
CA LEU A 25 -19.99 -7.07 2.28
C LEU A 25 -20.04 -5.83 1.39
N CYS A 26 -18.96 -5.57 0.64
CA CYS A 26 -18.97 -4.74 -0.59
C CYS A 26 -17.62 -4.74 -1.35
N ALA A 27 -16.54 -5.34 -0.85
CA ALA A 27 -15.22 -5.29 -1.51
C ALA A 27 -15.00 -6.34 -2.63
N GLY A 28 -16.04 -7.06 -3.07
CA GLY A 28 -15.94 -8.12 -4.08
C GLY A 28 -16.02 -7.64 -5.53
N LEU A 29 -16.12 -6.33 -5.78
CA LEU A 29 -16.32 -5.80 -7.12
C LEU A 29 -15.02 -5.23 -7.69
N ALA A 30 -14.42 -6.04 -8.57
CA ALA A 30 -13.51 -5.68 -9.65
C ALA A 30 -12.02 -5.42 -9.35
N TRP A 31 -11.41 -6.17 -8.43
CA TRP A 31 -10.01 -6.51 -8.64
C TRP A 31 -9.97 -7.59 -9.73
N GLY A 32 -9.09 -7.43 -10.73
CA GLY A 32 -8.76 -8.54 -11.64
C GLY A 32 -8.21 -9.73 -10.84
N ASP A 33 -7.74 -10.77 -11.53
CA ASP A 33 -7.08 -11.88 -10.84
C ASP A 33 -5.73 -11.41 -10.24
N ILE A 34 -5.77 -10.93 -8.99
CA ILE A 34 -4.62 -10.41 -8.25
C ILE A 34 -3.51 -11.47 -8.09
N SER A 35 -3.89 -12.75 -7.97
CA SER A 35 -2.91 -13.83 -7.87
C SER A 35 -2.16 -14.01 -9.19
N ASN A 36 -2.89 -13.95 -10.30
CA ASN A 36 -2.31 -13.97 -11.63
C ASN A 36 -1.45 -12.72 -11.91
N ASP A 37 -1.91 -11.53 -11.50
CA ASP A 37 -1.15 -10.30 -11.61
C ASP A 37 0.17 -10.38 -10.81
N ALA A 38 0.14 -10.89 -9.58
CA ALA A 38 1.32 -11.08 -8.74
C ALA A 38 2.33 -12.03 -9.37
N ARG A 39 1.86 -13.19 -9.88
CA ARG A 39 2.69 -14.14 -10.61
C ARG A 39 3.33 -13.49 -11.85
N ARG A 40 2.52 -12.79 -12.66
CA ARG A 40 3.01 -12.16 -13.88
C ARG A 40 4.02 -11.04 -13.60
N TRP A 41 3.77 -10.25 -12.56
CA TRP A 41 4.73 -9.25 -12.12
C TRP A 41 6.06 -9.88 -11.68
N ALA A 42 6.00 -10.98 -10.91
CA ALA A 42 7.20 -11.70 -10.48
C ALA A 42 8.02 -12.24 -11.68
N GLU A 43 7.37 -12.72 -12.73
CA GLU A 43 8.03 -13.09 -13.99
C GLU A 43 8.72 -11.88 -14.64
N LEU A 44 8.02 -10.74 -14.74
CA LEU A 44 8.56 -9.52 -15.36
C LEU A 44 9.70 -8.86 -14.56
N ARG A 45 9.83 -9.14 -13.26
CA ARG A 45 11.01 -8.71 -12.48
C ARG A 45 12.30 -9.32 -12.99
N GLN A 46 12.23 -10.51 -13.59
CA GLN A 46 13.40 -11.24 -14.10
C GLN A 46 13.76 -10.88 -15.54
N VAL A 47 12.94 -10.06 -16.21
CA VAL A 47 13.17 -9.65 -17.59
C VAL A 47 13.98 -8.35 -17.59
N PRO A 48 15.23 -8.35 -18.10
CA PRO A 48 16.03 -7.14 -18.14
C PRO A 48 15.49 -6.18 -19.21
N GLY A 49 15.52 -4.88 -18.89
CA GLY A 49 15.16 -3.78 -19.80
C GLY A 49 16.31 -2.79 -19.97
N HIS A 50 16.03 -1.69 -20.65
CA HIS A 50 17.00 -0.62 -20.93
C HIS A 50 17.70 -0.11 -19.67
N PHE A 51 16.94 0.11 -18.59
CA PHE A 51 17.44 0.61 -17.31
C PHE A 51 18.32 -0.40 -16.55
N MET A 52 18.46 -1.62 -17.08
CA MET A 52 19.38 -2.66 -16.60
C MET A 52 20.49 -2.97 -17.62
N GLY A 53 20.69 -2.12 -18.63
CA GLY A 53 21.73 -2.27 -19.65
C GLY A 53 21.39 -3.24 -20.78
N ALA A 54 20.15 -3.74 -20.86
CA ALA A 54 19.70 -4.57 -21.97
C ALA A 54 19.08 -3.75 -23.10
N ALA A 55 18.68 -4.42 -24.19
CA ALA A 55 17.89 -3.79 -25.24
C ALA A 55 16.56 -3.27 -24.68
N PRO A 56 16.04 -2.12 -25.16
CA PRO A 56 14.75 -1.59 -24.73
C PRO A 56 13.63 -2.63 -24.87
N ASN A 57 12.83 -2.77 -23.81
CA ASN A 57 11.72 -3.68 -23.74
C ASN A 57 10.46 -2.94 -23.25
N PRO A 58 9.50 -2.65 -24.15
CA PRO A 58 8.29 -1.89 -23.81
C PRO A 58 7.46 -2.49 -22.67
N ALA A 59 7.51 -3.80 -22.45
CA ALA A 59 6.76 -4.45 -21.38
C ALA A 59 7.25 -4.04 -19.99
N VAL A 60 8.55 -3.75 -19.83
CA VAL A 60 9.18 -3.41 -18.54
C VAL A 60 9.64 -1.96 -18.44
N ASP A 61 9.95 -1.30 -19.57
CA ASP A 61 10.56 0.05 -19.59
C ASP A 61 9.54 1.18 -19.81
N HIS A 62 8.36 0.91 -20.38
CA HIS A 62 7.43 1.97 -20.75
C HIS A 62 6.44 2.31 -19.63
N TRP A 63 6.16 3.61 -19.49
CA TRP A 63 4.97 4.06 -18.74
C TRP A 63 3.72 3.45 -19.36
N GLN A 64 2.85 2.91 -18.51
CA GLN A 64 1.72 2.03 -18.92
C GLN A 64 2.16 0.76 -19.70
N GLY A 65 3.43 0.38 -19.66
CA GLY A 65 3.86 -0.96 -20.02
C GLY A 65 3.28 -2.02 -19.07
N GLU A 66 3.39 -3.29 -19.45
CA GLU A 66 2.80 -4.42 -18.73
C GLU A 66 3.20 -4.43 -17.24
N LYS A 67 4.51 -4.31 -16.95
CA LYS A 67 5.04 -4.30 -15.57
C LYS A 67 4.47 -3.14 -14.76
N HIS A 68 4.41 -1.94 -15.33
CA HIS A 68 3.86 -0.76 -14.66
C HIS A 68 2.38 -0.94 -14.33
N GLN A 69 1.57 -1.42 -15.28
CA GLN A 69 0.15 -1.63 -15.06
C GLN A 69 -0.12 -2.68 -13.97
N LEU A 70 0.66 -3.76 -13.95
CA LEU A 70 0.59 -4.79 -12.91
C LEU A 70 0.93 -4.21 -11.54
N MET A 71 2.06 -3.48 -11.42
CA MET A 71 2.45 -2.84 -10.17
C MET A 71 1.38 -1.86 -9.68
N ARG A 72 0.74 -1.09 -10.56
CA ARG A 72 -0.38 -0.22 -10.19
C ARG A 72 -1.55 -1.00 -9.60
N ARG A 73 -1.98 -2.10 -10.24
CA ARG A 73 -3.10 -2.91 -9.72
C ARG A 73 -2.77 -3.56 -8.38
N LEU A 74 -1.58 -4.14 -8.25
CA LEU A 74 -1.10 -4.72 -7.00
C LEU A 74 -0.96 -3.67 -5.89
N PHE A 75 -0.50 -2.46 -6.23
CA PHE A 75 -0.38 -1.34 -5.30
C PHE A 75 -1.76 -0.92 -4.78
N GLU A 76 -2.72 -0.71 -5.69
CA GLU A 76 -4.08 -0.33 -5.32
C GLU A 76 -4.73 -1.40 -4.43
N TYR A 77 -4.57 -2.68 -4.76
CA TYR A 77 -5.06 -3.78 -3.93
C TYR A 77 -4.41 -3.76 -2.54
N SER A 78 -3.08 -3.68 -2.49
CA SER A 78 -2.31 -3.69 -1.25
C SER A 78 -2.70 -2.55 -0.30
N TRP A 79 -2.89 -1.36 -0.85
CA TRP A 79 -3.29 -0.17 -0.09
C TRP A 79 -4.74 -0.26 0.38
N GLN A 80 -5.67 -0.63 -0.49
CA GLN A 80 -7.10 -0.70 -0.15
C GLN A 80 -7.42 -1.82 0.86
N GLN A 81 -6.67 -2.93 0.82
CA GLN A 81 -6.80 -4.00 1.81
C GLN A 81 -5.98 -3.74 3.09
N ALA A 82 -5.19 -2.66 3.15
CA ALA A 82 -4.27 -2.35 4.23
C ALA A 82 -3.41 -3.57 4.64
N LEU A 83 -2.84 -4.25 3.63
CA LEU A 83 -2.15 -5.52 3.85
C LEU A 83 -1.00 -5.35 4.86
N PRO A 84 -0.92 -6.20 5.91
CA PRO A 84 0.25 -6.23 6.77
C PRO A 84 1.47 -6.74 5.98
N GLU A 85 2.68 -6.45 6.46
CA GLU A 85 3.93 -6.79 5.78
C GLU A 85 4.01 -8.26 5.39
N ALA A 86 3.59 -9.19 6.26
CA ALA A 86 3.62 -10.62 5.93
C ALA A 86 2.79 -10.97 4.69
N GLU A 87 1.64 -10.31 4.48
CA GLU A 87 0.81 -10.50 3.29
C GLU A 87 1.34 -9.71 2.09
N LEU A 88 1.95 -8.53 2.30
CA LEU A 88 2.69 -7.82 1.25
C LEU A 88 3.81 -8.70 0.71
N LEU A 89 4.61 -9.35 1.57
CA LEU A 89 5.71 -10.21 1.16
C LEU A 89 5.23 -11.50 0.46
N LYS A 90 4.05 -12.00 0.79
CA LYS A 90 3.45 -13.12 0.03
C LYS A 90 3.02 -12.67 -1.37
N LEU A 91 2.44 -11.48 -1.49
CA LEU A 91 1.95 -10.94 -2.75
C LEU A 91 3.06 -10.44 -3.67
N TRP A 92 4.04 -9.72 -3.12
CA TRP A 92 5.14 -9.07 -3.83
C TRP A 92 6.46 -9.83 -3.73
N GLY A 93 6.54 -10.93 -2.99
CA GLY A 93 7.83 -11.57 -2.72
C GLY A 93 8.78 -10.66 -1.94
N ALA A 94 10.08 -10.95 -2.01
CA ALA A 94 11.10 -10.14 -1.35
C ALA A 94 11.20 -8.74 -1.99
N PRO A 95 11.33 -7.66 -1.19
CA PRO A 95 11.67 -6.32 -1.69
C PRO A 95 13.02 -6.35 -2.39
N ASP A 96 13.20 -5.50 -3.39
CA ASP A 96 14.50 -5.30 -4.03
C ASP A 96 15.49 -4.62 -3.07
N LYS A 97 14.97 -3.80 -2.15
CA LYS A 97 15.75 -3.12 -1.11
C LYS A 97 14.91 -2.82 0.11
N ILE A 98 15.56 -2.83 1.27
CA ILE A 98 14.96 -2.45 2.56
C ILE A 98 15.81 -1.34 3.15
N TRP A 99 15.19 -0.25 3.58
CA TRP A 99 15.85 0.79 4.37
C TRP A 99 15.27 0.82 5.78
N PRO A 100 16.10 0.63 6.82
CA PRO A 100 15.72 0.90 8.19
C PRO A 100 15.22 2.33 8.39
N ALA A 101 14.39 2.53 9.43
CA ALA A 101 13.80 3.85 9.73
C ALA A 101 14.85 4.90 10.09
N ASP A 102 15.98 4.47 10.66
CA ASP A 102 17.11 5.30 11.09
C ASP A 102 18.17 5.51 10.00
N ASP A 103 18.01 4.92 8.81
CA ASP A 103 18.91 5.15 7.68
C ASP A 103 18.73 6.59 7.16
N PRO A 104 19.79 7.42 7.10
CA PRO A 104 19.71 8.76 6.54
C PRO A 104 19.18 8.80 5.10
N LYS A 105 19.38 7.74 4.32
CA LYS A 105 18.85 7.60 2.96
C LYS A 105 17.33 7.41 2.96
N ALA A 106 16.75 6.75 3.96
CA ALA A 106 15.31 6.60 4.09
C ALA A 106 14.62 7.96 4.18
N ALA A 107 15.21 8.92 4.91
CA ALA A 107 14.66 10.27 5.01
C ALA A 107 14.61 11.00 3.65
N ALA A 108 15.59 10.76 2.77
CA ALA A 108 15.58 11.32 1.42
C ALA A 108 14.47 10.68 0.56
N LEU A 109 14.35 9.35 0.59
CA LEU A 109 13.29 8.61 -0.10
C LEU A 109 11.89 9.07 0.32
N VAL A 110 11.67 9.26 1.63
CA VAL A 110 10.41 9.79 2.16
C VAL A 110 10.05 11.14 1.55
N ARG A 111 11.03 12.03 1.32
CA ARG A 111 10.77 13.36 0.73
C ARG A 111 10.52 13.30 -0.77
N MET A 112 11.13 12.35 -1.48
CA MET A 112 11.04 12.22 -2.94
C MET A 112 9.85 11.39 -3.41
N THR A 113 9.15 10.72 -2.50
CA THR A 113 8.07 9.80 -2.83
C THR A 113 6.71 10.47 -2.70
N GLU A 114 5.85 10.27 -3.70
CA GLU A 114 4.46 10.68 -3.65
C GLU A 114 3.64 9.67 -2.83
N TRP A 115 3.44 9.97 -1.54
CA TRP A 115 2.81 9.06 -0.59
C TRP A 115 1.29 9.12 -0.57
N ARG A 116 0.67 7.95 -0.42
CA ARG A 116 -0.62 7.78 0.24
C ARG A 116 -0.39 7.35 1.68
N GLY A 117 -1.02 8.06 2.63
CA GLY A 117 -0.80 7.85 4.05
C GLY A 117 0.39 8.64 4.61
N LYS A 118 0.81 8.31 5.83
CA LYS A 118 1.96 8.94 6.49
C LYS A 118 3.04 7.90 6.70
N PRO A 119 4.20 8.00 6.01
CA PRO A 119 5.24 6.98 6.11
C PRO A 119 5.80 6.95 7.54
N ALA A 120 6.03 5.74 8.04
CA ALA A 120 6.67 5.47 9.32
C ALA A 120 7.30 4.08 9.29
N GLY A 121 8.37 3.90 10.07
CA GLY A 121 9.14 2.67 10.13
C GLY A 121 10.05 2.47 8.92
N ARG A 122 10.26 1.21 8.54
CA ARG A 122 11.17 0.82 7.44
C ARG A 122 10.48 0.98 6.09
N LEU A 123 11.29 1.16 5.05
CA LEU A 123 10.83 1.22 3.67
C LEU A 123 11.16 -0.07 2.94
N LEU A 124 10.19 -0.61 2.21
CA LEU A 124 10.34 -1.74 1.29
C LEU A 124 10.24 -1.20 -0.14
N ALA A 125 11.30 -1.33 -0.94
CA ALA A 125 11.27 -0.95 -2.36
C ALA A 125 10.98 -2.12 -3.29
N TYR A 126 10.23 -1.81 -4.33
CA TYR A 126 10.01 -2.65 -5.48
C TYR A 126 10.31 -1.86 -6.76
N HIS A 127 11.31 -2.30 -7.51
CA HIS A 127 11.83 -1.62 -8.69
C HIS A 127 10.93 -1.85 -9.91
N TRP A 128 10.53 -0.75 -10.55
CA TRP A 128 9.93 -0.81 -11.87
C TRP A 128 11.00 -0.77 -12.95
N ARG A 129 11.79 0.31 -13.04
CA ARG A 129 12.82 0.53 -14.08
C ARG A 129 14.22 0.64 -13.47
N GLY A 130 14.71 -0.46 -12.92
CA GLY A 130 15.93 -0.45 -12.09
C GLY A 130 15.72 0.38 -10.81
N GLU A 131 16.80 0.98 -10.27
CA GLU A 131 16.70 1.87 -9.10
C GLU A 131 16.08 3.25 -9.43
N HIS A 132 15.75 3.52 -10.70
CA HIS A 132 15.27 4.83 -11.16
C HIS A 132 13.85 5.13 -10.67
N ASP A 133 12.89 4.26 -11.04
CA ASP A 133 11.50 4.39 -10.59
C ASP A 133 11.10 3.17 -9.78
N GLN A 134 10.54 3.43 -8.61
CA GLN A 134 10.25 2.39 -7.64
C GLN A 134 9.02 2.70 -6.83
N LEU A 135 8.33 1.63 -6.47
CA LEU A 135 7.22 1.65 -5.54
C LEU A 135 7.76 1.39 -4.13
N LEU A 136 7.38 2.24 -3.18
CA LEU A 136 7.77 2.12 -1.78
C LEU A 136 6.56 1.80 -0.91
N PHE A 137 6.74 0.86 0.02
CA PHE A 137 5.83 0.64 1.15
C PHE A 137 6.55 1.00 2.45
N ALA A 138 5.90 1.81 3.29
CA ALA A 138 6.37 2.13 4.64
C ALA A 138 5.60 1.28 5.65
N VAL A 139 6.32 0.46 6.40
CA VAL A 139 5.75 -0.44 7.41
C VAL A 139 6.33 -0.14 8.79
N ASP A 140 5.47 -0.08 9.81
CA ASP A 140 5.91 0.18 11.18
C ASP A 140 6.59 -1.06 11.82
N GLU A 141 7.01 -0.90 13.08
CA GLU A 141 7.67 -1.97 13.85
C GLU A 141 6.74 -3.18 14.09
N GLN A 142 5.43 -2.98 14.03
CA GLN A 142 4.43 -4.03 14.15
C GLN A 142 4.12 -4.69 12.79
N GLY A 143 4.76 -4.23 11.71
CA GLY A 143 4.55 -4.75 10.36
C GLY A 143 3.24 -4.25 9.72
N LEU A 144 2.65 -3.17 10.22
CA LEU A 144 1.45 -2.58 9.63
C LEU A 144 1.84 -1.61 8.52
N LEU A 145 1.12 -1.66 7.39
CA LEU A 145 1.28 -0.72 6.30
C LEU A 145 0.81 0.69 6.71
N ARG A 146 1.73 1.65 6.70
CA ARG A 146 1.48 3.05 7.12
C ARG A 146 1.33 4.00 5.95
N ALA A 147 2.10 3.75 4.89
CA ALA A 147 2.04 4.49 3.65
C ALA A 147 2.54 3.65 2.49
N ALA A 148 2.09 4.00 1.29
CA ALA A 148 2.60 3.44 0.05
C ALA A 148 2.69 4.56 -1.00
N GLY A 149 3.71 4.56 -1.85
CA GLY A 149 3.92 5.66 -2.78
C GLY A 149 4.87 5.35 -3.91
N TRP A 150 4.80 6.19 -4.95
CA TRP A 150 5.68 6.10 -6.11
C TRP A 150 6.81 7.10 -5.95
N MET A 151 8.05 6.61 -6.01
CA MET A 151 9.23 7.43 -6.17
C MET A 151 9.58 7.44 -7.65
N MET A 152 9.22 8.53 -8.31
CA MET A 152 9.55 8.77 -9.71
C MET A 152 10.78 9.65 -9.77
N VAL A 153 11.83 9.19 -10.43
CA VAL A 153 12.94 10.07 -10.79
C VAL A 153 12.58 10.58 -12.18
N TRP A 154 12.32 11.87 -12.30
CA TRP A 154 12.14 12.50 -13.61
C TRP A 154 13.53 12.84 -14.15
N GLU A 155 13.93 12.21 -15.26
CA GLU A 155 15.07 12.62 -16.08
C GLU A 155 14.66 13.77 -17.03
#